data_AF-U1QKP8-F1
#
_entry.id   AF-U1QKP8-F1
#
_cell.length_a   1.000
_cell.length_b   1.000
_cell.length_c   1.000
_cell.angle_alpha   90.00
_cell.angle_beta   90.00
_cell.angle_gamma   90.00
#
_symmetry.space_group_name_H-M   'P 1'
#
loop_
_entity.id
_entity.type
_entity.pdbx_description
1 polymer ?
#
loop_
_entity_poly.entity_id
_entity_poly.type
_entity_poly.pdbx_seq_one_letter_code
_entity_poly.pdbx_strand_id
1 'polypeptide(L)' 'MILSDTDLLERLGEGDLVVEPLDDLDTQVQPASIDMRLGSEFLEFQRTNIPCIHPNRAEEVDDYVRETYVEEGGEFILHP' A
#
# COMPACT_ATOMS: atom_id res chain seq x y z
N MET A 1 -13.42 13.71 11.92
CA MET A 1 -12.33 14.65 12.28
C MET A 1 -11.05 14.06 11.72
N ILE A 2 -10.17 14.88 11.13
CA ILE A 2 -8.83 14.46 10.68
C ILE A 2 -7.86 14.84 11.79
N LEU A 3 -6.90 13.97 12.10
CA LEU A 3 -5.89 14.21 13.12
C LEU A 3 -4.82 15.16 12.60
N SER A 4 -4.42 16.13 13.42
CA SER A 4 -3.25 16.96 13.13
C SER A 4 -1.94 16.16 13.31
N ASP A 5 -0.82 16.69 12.83
CA ASP A 5 0.52 16.19 13.13
C ASP A 5 0.75 15.97 14.63
N THR A 6 0.32 16.93 15.46
CA THR A 6 0.45 16.88 16.93
C THR A 6 -0.35 15.71 17.49
N ASP A 7 -1.60 15.53 17.04
CA ASP A 7 -2.48 14.44 17.44
C ASP A 7 -1.99 13.05 16.95
N LEU A 8 -1.32 13.02 15.80
CA LEU A 8 -0.70 11.80 15.25
C LEU A 8 0.51 11.41 16.09
N LEU A 9 1.40 12.36 16.40
CA LEU A 9 2.59 12.14 17.21
C LEU A 9 2.25 11.69 18.63
N GLU A 10 1.21 12.28 19.25
CA GLU A 10 0.73 11.86 20.57
C GLU A 10 0.31 10.38 20.56
N ARG A 11 -0.55 9.98 19.61
CA ARG A 11 -1.02 8.59 19.50
C ARG A 11 0.08 7.60 19.13
N LEU A 12 1.05 8.00 18.30
CA LEU A 12 2.23 7.20 18.00
C LEU A 12 3.08 6.99 19.26
N GLY A 13 3.26 8.04 20.07
CA GLY A 13 4.01 7.99 21.33
C GLY A 13 3.32 7.19 22.44
N GLU A 14 1.99 7.20 22.48
CA GLU A 14 1.17 6.42 23.42
C GLU A 14 1.05 4.94 23.01
N GLY A 15 1.29 4.62 21.73
CA GLY A 15 1.13 3.28 21.17
C GLY A 15 -0.31 2.94 20.75
N ASP A 16 -1.21 3.92 20.80
CA ASP A 16 -2.59 3.81 20.31
C ASP A 16 -2.65 3.74 18.77
N LEU A 17 -1.64 4.30 18.11
CA LEU A 17 -1.38 4.18 16.68
C LEU A 17 0.01 3.57 16.47
N VAL A 18 0.11 2.50 15.69
CA VAL A 18 1.37 1.84 15.38
C VAL A 18 1.59 1.84 13.87
N VAL A 19 2.75 2.33 13.44
CA VAL A 19 3.21 2.31 12.05
C VAL A 19 4.62 1.74 12.04
N GLU A 20 4.79 0.59 11.39
CA GLU A 20 6.06 -0.12 11.35
C GLU A 20 6.38 -0.54 9.91
N PRO A 21 7.50 -0.07 9.32
CA PRO A 21 8.47 0.88 9.88
C PRO A 21 8.02 2.35 9.79
N LEU A 22 8.53 3.17 10.70
CA LEU A 22 8.42 4.64 10.66
C LEU A 22 9.81 5.23 10.96
N ASP A 23 10.69 5.22 9.95
CA ASP A 23 12.12 5.44 10.18
C ASP A 23 12.52 6.92 10.27
N ASP A 24 11.71 7.83 9.73
CA ASP A 24 11.97 9.27 9.74
C ASP A 24 10.68 10.05 10.01
N LEU A 25 10.43 10.34 11.29
CA LEU A 25 9.24 11.07 11.74
C LEU A 25 9.20 12.50 11.18
N ASP A 26 10.33 13.18 11.09
CA ASP A 26 10.40 14.58 10.66
C ASP A 26 10.06 14.73 9.18
N THR A 27 10.37 13.72 8.37
CA THR A 27 10.01 13.69 6.94
C THR A 27 8.63 13.07 6.70
N GLN A 28 8.30 11.98 7.40
CA GLN A 28 7.09 11.20 7.12
C GLN A 28 5.83 11.80 7.74
N VAL A 29 5.90 12.44 8.92
CA VAL A 29 4.73 13.07 9.52
C VAL A 29 4.50 14.44 8.89
N GLN A 30 3.34 14.61 8.28
CA GLN A 30 2.88 15.82 7.62
C GLN A 30 1.74 16.44 8.45
N PRO A 31 1.31 17.70 8.19
CA PRO A 31 0.41 18.46 9.06
C PRO A 31 -0.91 17.76 9.45
N ALA A 32 -1.34 16.77 8.66
CA ALA A 32 -2.50 15.93 8.96
C ALA A 32 -2.42 14.54 8.27
N SER A 33 -1.22 14.03 8.03
CA SER A 33 -1.01 12.74 7.33
C SER A 33 0.34 12.12 7.67
N ILE A 34 0.55 10.86 7.27
CA ILE A 34 1.83 10.16 7.33
C ILE A 34 2.15 9.67 5.93
N ASP A 35 3.30 10.08 5.38
CA ASP A 35 3.79 9.61 4.09
C ASP A 35 4.27 8.16 4.19
N MET A 36 3.78 7.33 3.28
CA MET A 36 4.09 5.91 3.19
C MET A 36 5.08 5.62 2.06
N ARG A 37 5.76 4.48 2.16
CA ARG A 37 6.68 3.98 1.13
C ARG A 37 6.03 2.86 0.33
N LEU A 38 6.36 2.77 -0.95
CA LEU A 38 5.89 1.71 -1.83
C LEU A 38 6.59 0.40 -1.50
N GLY A 39 5.81 -0.68 -1.33
CA GLY A 39 6.34 -2.03 -1.17
C GLY A 39 6.87 -2.62 -2.48
N SER A 40 7.46 -3.81 -2.41
CA SER A 40 8.02 -4.52 -3.57
C SER A 40 7.06 -5.50 -4.25
N GLU A 41 5.83 -5.64 -3.73
CA GLU A 41 4.82 -6.59 -4.21
C GLU A 41 3.74 -5.89 -5.03
N PHE A 42 3.46 -6.46 -6.20
CA PHE A 42 2.50 -5.94 -7.18
C PHE A 42 1.57 -7.05 -7.65
N LEU A 43 0.32 -6.68 -7.93
CA LEU A 43 -0.68 -7.56 -8.54
C LEU A 43 -0.93 -7.13 -9.98
N GLU A 44 -0.65 -8.03 -10.92
CA GLU A 44 -0.79 -7.81 -12.36
C GLU A 44 -1.99 -8.59 -12.92
N PHE A 45 -2.85 -7.91 -13.66
CA PHE A 45 -3.93 -8.58 -14.40
C PHE A 45 -3.34 -9.38 -15.56
N GLN A 46 -3.60 -10.68 -15.55
CA GLN A 46 -3.33 -11.52 -16.70
C GLN A 46 -4.35 -11.20 -17.80
N ARG A 47 -3.88 -11.13 -19.05
CA ARG A 47 -4.77 -11.08 -20.23
C ARG A 47 -5.39 -12.46 -20.45
N THR A 48 -6.28 -12.88 -19.56
CA THR A 48 -7.09 -14.09 -19.69
C THR A 48 -8.36 -13.78 -20.48
N ASN A 49 -8.93 -14.79 -21.15
CA ASN A 49 -10.19 -14.68 -21.90
C ASN A 49 -11.42 -14.58 -20.98
N ILE A 50 -11.33 -13.80 -19.90
CA ILE A 50 -12.44 -13.61 -18.98
C ILE A 50 -13.29 -12.44 -19.50
N PRO A 51 -14.61 -12.65 -19.72
CA PRO A 51 -15.46 -11.61 -20.30
C PRO A 51 -15.72 -10.45 -19.34
N CYS A 52 -15.69 -10.70 -18.03
CA CYS A 52 -15.93 -9.69 -17.00
C CYS A 52 -15.43 -10.14 -15.62
N ILE A 53 -15.20 -9.17 -14.73
CA ILE A 53 -14.89 -9.42 -13.32
C ILE A 53 -16.20 -9.58 -12.55
N HIS A 54 -16.29 -10.64 -11.76
CA HIS A 54 -17.41 -10.87 -10.84
C HIS A 54 -17.03 -10.42 -9.42
N PRO A 55 -17.47 -9.23 -8.95
CA PRO A 55 -17.00 -8.65 -7.69
C PRO A 55 -17.40 -9.44 -6.43
N ASN A 56 -18.38 -10.35 -6.55
CA ASN A 56 -18.89 -11.15 -5.43
C ASN A 56 -18.27 -12.55 -5.36
N ARG A 57 -17.26 -12.86 -6.18
CA ARG A 57 -16.56 -14.16 -6.20
C ARG A 57 -15.08 -13.96 -5.98
N ALA A 58 -14.69 -13.72 -4.73
CA ALA A 58 -13.31 -13.44 -4.37
C ALA A 58 -12.36 -14.62 -4.71
N GLU A 59 -12.86 -15.84 -4.63
CA GLU A 59 -12.18 -17.07 -5.02
C GLU A 59 -11.76 -17.13 -6.52
N GLU A 60 -12.33 -16.32 -7.40
CA GLU A 60 -11.96 -16.28 -8.82
C GLU A 60 -10.84 -15.27 -9.12
N VAL A 61 -10.40 -14.47 -8.13
CA VAL A 61 -9.37 -13.41 -8.34
C VAL A 61 -8.05 -14.01 -8.78
N ASP A 62 -7.64 -15.12 -8.17
CA ASP A 62 -6.38 -15.80 -8.48
C ASP A 62 -6.34 -16.35 -9.94
N ASP A 63 -7.49 -16.45 -10.61
CA ASP A 63 -7.58 -16.93 -12.00
C ASP A 63 -7.16 -15.86 -13.03
N TYR A 64 -7.12 -14.58 -12.63
CA TYR A 64 -6.79 -13.47 -13.54
C TYR A 64 -5.80 -12.46 -13.00
N VAL A 65 -5.23 -12.70 -11.81
CA VAL A 65 -4.19 -11.85 -11.24
C VAL A 65 -2.94 -12.69 -10.96
N ARG A 66 -1.77 -12.08 -11.06
CA ARG A 66 -0.51 -12.68 -10.68
C ARG A 66 0.26 -11.74 -9.76
N GLU A 67 0.81 -12.30 -8.69
CA GLU A 67 1.80 -11.63 -7.85
C GLU A 67 3.14 -11.52 -8.57
N THR A 68 3.69 -10.31 -8.55
CA THR A 68 5.02 -9.97 -9.03
C THR A 68 5.78 -9.26 -7.92
N TYR A 69 6.96 -9.78 -7.60
CA TYR A 69 7.87 -9.19 -6.62
C TYR A 69 9.04 -8.55 -7.35
N VAL A 70 9.33 -7.29 -7.02
CA VAL A 70 10.49 -6.57 -7.55
C VAL A 70 11.64 -6.70 -6.57
N GLU A 71 12.74 -7.30 -7.04
CA GLU A 71 13.97 -7.42 -6.24
C GLU A 71 14.57 -6.05 -5.93
N GLU A 72 15.39 -5.98 -4.88
CA GLU A 72 16.07 -4.76 -4.49
C GLU A 72 16.90 -4.20 -5.66
N GLY A 73 16.71 -2.90 -5.96
CA GLY A 73 17.33 -2.23 -7.11
C GLY A 73 16.62 -2.45 -8.44
N GLY A 74 15.55 -3.26 -8.48
CA GLY A 74 14.66 -3.39 -9.63
C GLY A 74 13.65 -2.25 -9.74
N GLU A 75 12.99 -2.17 -10.89
CA GLU A 75 11.94 -1.18 -11.17
C GLU A 75 10.67 -1.89 -11.64
N PHE A 76 9.50 -1.43 -11.16
CA PHE A 76 8.21 -1.82 -11.72
C PHE A 76 7.78 -0.82 -12.80
N ILE A 77 7.59 -1.29 -14.03
CA ILE A 77 7.21 -0.41 -15.15
C ILE A 77 5.69 -0.40 -15.32
N LEU A 78 5.05 0.68 -14.89
CA LEU A 78 3.63 0.91 -15.12
C LEU A 78 3.41 1.47 -16.53
N HIS A 79 2.82 0.67 -17.40
CA HIS A 79 2.42 1.11 -18.74
C HIS A 79 1.14 1.97 -18.67
N PRO A 80 1.01 3.02 -19.51
CA PRO A 80 -0.22 3.81 -19.65
C PRO A 80 -1.44 3.02 -20.11
#